data_AF-W0FPK5-F1
#
_entry.id   AF-W0FPK5-F1
#
_cell.length_a   1.000
_cell.length_b   1.000
_cell.length_c   1.000
_cell.angle_alpha   90.00
_cell.angle_beta   90.00
_cell.angle_gamma   90.00
#
_symmetry.space_group_name_H-M   'P 1'
#
loop_
_entity.id
_entity.type
_entity.pdbx_description
1 polymer ?
#
loop_
_entity_poly.entity_id
_entity_poly.type
_entity_poly.pdbx_seq_one_letter_code
_entity_poly.pdbx_strand_id
1 'polypeptide(L)'
;EREYGVDSRLVSAWVKKYLEDGEDALEPQHKGNPYAALHRSKSLSEVERLRLMVAKLEVENARLKKGYWVEGVGANKEYVTGKGKTMKSSKNSE
;
A
#
# COMPACT_ATOMS: atom_id res chain seq x y z
N GLU A 1 -16.31 9.17 27.07
CA GLU A 1 -16.10 9.71 25.72
C GLU A 1 -14.81 10.52 25.71
N ARG A 2 -14.10 10.59 24.59
CA ARG A 2 -12.98 11.51 24.46
C ARG A 2 -13.32 12.59 23.48
N GLU A 3 -12.94 13.81 23.83
CA GLU A 3 -13.22 15.06 23.15
C GLU A 3 -12.97 15.02 21.64
N TYR A 4 -12.07 14.14 21.18
CA TYR A 4 -11.70 13.97 19.77
C TYR A 4 -12.04 12.59 19.17
N GLY A 5 -12.74 11.71 19.88
CA GLY A 5 -13.09 10.37 19.38
C GLY A 5 -11.91 9.41 19.14
N VAL A 6 -10.70 9.78 19.55
CA VAL A 6 -9.48 8.98 19.42
C VAL A 6 -9.43 7.89 20.51
N ASP A 7 -8.69 6.78 20.33
CA ASP A 7 -8.48 5.73 21.36
C ASP A 7 -7.27 6.00 22.32
N SER A 8 -7.33 5.59 23.60
CA SER A 8 -6.46 6.16 24.66
C SER A 8 -5.15 5.45 24.63
N ARG A 9 -5.24 4.17 24.27
CA ARG A 9 -4.12 3.32 23.95
C ARG A 9 -3.41 3.85 22.71
N LEU A 10 -4.15 4.39 21.73
CA LEU A 10 -3.55 5.02 20.54
C LEU A 10 -2.73 6.26 20.91
N VAL A 11 -3.26 7.15 21.75
CA VAL A 11 -2.52 8.33 22.24
C VAL A 11 -1.29 7.90 23.05
N SER A 12 -1.43 6.96 23.97
CA SER A 12 -0.30 6.45 24.76
C SER A 12 0.77 5.79 23.90
N ALA A 13 0.39 5.07 22.84
CA ALA A 13 1.31 4.47 21.90
C ALA A 13 2.09 5.53 21.11
N TRP A 14 1.43 6.60 20.64
CA TRP A 14 2.12 7.72 19.97
C TRP A 14 3.08 8.44 20.89
N VAL A 15 2.69 8.72 22.14
CA VAL A 15 3.58 9.36 23.13
C VAL A 15 4.82 8.50 23.37
N LYS A 16 4.65 7.19 23.58
CA LYS A 16 5.77 6.27 23.78
C LYS A 16 6.73 6.30 22.58
N LYS A 17 6.17 6.19 21.37
CA LYS A 17 6.94 6.14 20.13
C LYS A 17 7.71 7.44 19.86
N TYR A 18 7.10 8.59 20.18
CA TYR A 18 7.76 9.88 20.09
C TYR A 18 8.92 10.02 21.08
N LEU A 19 8.76 9.53 22.31
CA LEU A 19 9.82 9.56 23.32
C LEU A 19 11.01 8.66 22.96
N GLU A 20 10.77 7.56 22.25
CA GLU A 20 11.82 6.60 21.85
C GLU A 20 12.58 7.06 20.60
N ASP A 21 11.85 7.46 19.55
CA ASP A 21 12.38 7.62 18.19
C ASP A 21 12.18 9.05 17.62
N GLY A 22 11.61 9.98 18.40
CA GLY A 22 11.38 11.36 17.98
C GLY A 22 10.19 11.55 17.03
N GLU A 23 10.15 12.70 16.34
CA GLU A 23 9.06 13.10 15.45
C GLU A 23 8.91 12.16 14.24
N ASP A 24 10.02 11.70 13.67
CA ASP A 24 10.07 10.81 12.50
C ASP A 24 9.29 9.49 12.73
N ALA A 25 9.18 9.06 13.98
CA ALA A 25 8.49 7.83 14.37
C ALA A 25 6.96 7.92 14.21
N LEU A 26 6.43 9.14 14.21
CA LEU A 26 5.02 9.44 13.96
C LEU A 26 4.72 9.62 12.48
N GLU A 27 5.74 9.64 11.59
CA GLU A 27 5.49 9.61 10.16
C GLU A 27 4.71 8.33 9.78
N PRO A 28 3.80 8.44 8.78
CA PRO A 28 3.10 7.27 8.28
C PRO A 28 4.08 6.21 7.75
N GLN A 29 4.31 5.15 8.52
CA GLN A 29 5.25 4.08 8.17
C GLN A 29 4.87 3.38 6.85
N HIS A 30 3.57 3.29 6.56
CA HIS A 30 3.08 2.71 5.32
C HIS A 30 2.56 3.82 4.42
N LYS A 31 3.42 4.27 3.49
CA LYS A 31 2.95 4.96 2.30
C LYS A 31 2.02 3.98 1.57
N GLY A 32 0.73 4.28 1.56
CA GLY A 32 -0.28 3.47 0.88
C GLY A 32 0.05 3.27 -0.60
N ASN A 33 -0.83 2.58 -1.35
CA ASN A 33 -0.56 2.29 -2.76
C ASN A 33 -0.05 3.55 -3.52
N PRO A 34 1.18 3.55 -4.07
CA PRO A 34 1.78 4.72 -4.71
C PRO A 34 0.97 5.18 -5.94
N TYR A 35 0.19 4.27 -6.54
CA TYR A 35 -0.69 4.56 -7.66
C TYR A 35 -2.08 5.06 -7.24
N ALA A 36 -2.37 5.20 -5.95
CA ALA A 36 -3.68 5.63 -5.46
C ALA A 36 -4.06 7.05 -5.93
N ALA A 37 -3.05 7.89 -6.23
CA ALA A 37 -3.26 9.22 -6.80
C ALA A 37 -3.98 9.18 -8.15
N LEU A 38 -3.82 8.10 -8.94
CA LEU A 38 -4.55 7.92 -10.21
C LEU A 38 -6.07 7.87 -10.05
N HIS A 39 -6.56 7.54 -8.86
CA HIS A 39 -8.00 7.39 -8.58
C HIS A 39 -8.53 8.45 -7.61
N ARG A 40 -7.69 8.96 -6.70
CA ARG A 40 -8.12 9.86 -5.61
C ARG A 40 -7.77 11.33 -5.84
N SER A 41 -6.76 11.62 -6.66
CA SER A 41 -6.33 13.01 -6.87
C SER A 41 -7.23 13.69 -7.90
N LYS A 42 -7.85 14.81 -7.52
CA LYS A 42 -8.64 15.66 -8.42
C LYS A 42 -7.80 16.68 -9.19
N SER A 43 -6.52 16.82 -8.86
CA SER A 43 -5.63 17.89 -9.35
C SER A 43 -4.32 17.36 -9.94
N LEU A 44 -4.29 16.10 -10.39
CA LEU A 44 -3.10 15.51 -10.98
C LEU A 44 -2.86 16.09 -12.38
N SER A 45 -1.67 16.63 -12.65
CA SER A 45 -1.34 17.06 -14.01
C SER A 45 -1.25 15.85 -14.95
N GLU A 46 -1.47 16.08 -16.25
CA GLU A 46 -1.42 14.98 -17.22
C GLU A 46 -0.04 14.31 -17.25
N VAL A 47 1.04 15.08 -17.09
CA VAL A 47 2.41 14.54 -17.02
C VAL A 47 2.61 13.64 -15.81
N GLU A 48 2.13 14.05 -14.62
CA GLU A 48 2.23 13.23 -13.41
C GLU A 48 1.39 11.96 -13.51
N ARG A 49 0.18 12.08 -14.06
CA ARG A 49 -0.71 10.95 -14.33
C ARG A 49 -0.05 9.93 -15.26
N LEU A 50 0.54 10.39 -16.35
CA LEU A 50 1.26 9.54 -17.30
C LEU A 50 2.47 8.86 -16.66
N ARG A 51 3.27 9.59 -15.87
CA ARG A 51 4.40 9.00 -15.13
C ARG A 51 3.97 7.86 -14.21
N LEU A 52 2.88 8.04 -13.46
CA LEU A 52 2.32 6.99 -12.60
C LEU A 52 1.79 5.79 -13.41
N MET A 53 1.13 6.05 -14.54
CA MET A 53 0.62 5.01 -15.43
C MET A 53 1.76 4.16 -16.02
N VAL A 54 2.83 4.81 -16.51
CA VAL A 54 4.02 4.14 -17.04
C VAL A 54 4.68 3.29 -15.97
N ALA A 55 4.93 3.85 -14.78
CA ALA A 55 5.53 3.10 -13.68
C ALA A 55 4.68 1.86 -13.27
N LYS A 56 3.34 1.98 -13.30
CA LYS A 56 2.44 0.85 -13.03
C LYS A 56 2.56 -0.24 -14.11
N LEU A 57 2.62 0.16 -15.39
CA LEU A 57 2.77 -0.74 -16.53
C LEU A 57 4.16 -1.40 -16.57
N GLU A 58 5.21 -0.72 -16.15
CA GLU A 58 6.56 -1.28 -16.07
C GLU A 58 6.64 -2.41 -15.03
N VAL A 59 6.05 -2.21 -13.85
CA VAL A 59 5.94 -3.25 -12.82
C VAL A 59 5.18 -4.46 -13.34
N GLU A 60 4.05 -4.21 -14.00
CA GLU A 60 3.23 -5.27 -14.59
C GLU A 60 3.97 -6.03 -15.70
N ASN A 61 4.68 -5.32 -16.59
CA ASN A 61 5.52 -5.92 -17.61
C ASN A 61 6.65 -6.77 -17.03
N ALA A 62 7.35 -6.27 -16.01
CA ALA A 62 8.40 -7.03 -15.33
C ALA A 62 7.85 -8.32 -14.73
N ARG A 63 6.65 -8.25 -14.13
CA ARG A 63 5.93 -9.38 -13.55
C ARG A 63 5.52 -10.42 -14.61
N LEU A 64 4.91 -9.97 -15.71
CA LEU A 64 4.49 -10.82 -16.82
C LEU A 64 5.70 -11.48 -17.51
N LYS A 65 6.79 -10.74 -17.71
CA LYS A 65 8.06 -11.27 -18.24
C LYS A 65 8.64 -12.38 -17.36
N LYS A 66 8.40 -12.33 -16.05
CA LYS A 66 8.79 -13.39 -15.11
C LYS A 66 7.80 -14.58 -15.06
N GLY A 67 6.72 -14.53 -15.85
CA GLY A 67 5.76 -15.62 -16.01
C GLY A 67 4.70 -15.73 -14.91
N TYR A 68 4.42 -14.63 -14.20
CA TYR A 68 3.32 -14.57 -13.25
C TYR A 68 2.11 -13.87 -13.88
N TRP A 69 0.90 -14.27 -13.52
CA TRP A 69 -0.35 -13.52 -13.69
C TRP A 69 -0.96 -13.19 -12.32
N VAL A 70 -1.80 -12.17 -12.29
CA VAL A 70 -2.52 -11.73 -11.09
C VAL A 70 -3.98 -11.98 -11.34
N GLU A 71 -4.60 -12.71 -10.42
CA GLU A 71 -6.05 -12.89 -10.36
C GLU A 71 -6.59 -12.25 -9.09
N GLY A 72 -7.82 -11.75 -9.16
CA GLY A 72 -8.48 -11.08 -8.05
C GLY A 72 -7.91 -9.69 -7.71
N VAL A 73 -8.53 -9.06 -6.71
CA VAL A 73 -8.18 -7.72 -6.22
C VAL A 73 -8.23 -7.68 -4.70
N GLY A 74 -7.54 -6.70 -4.10
CA GLY A 74 -7.53 -6.52 -2.65
C GLY A 74 -7.07 -7.76 -1.90
N ALA A 75 -7.84 -8.18 -0.90
CA ALA A 75 -7.55 -9.36 -0.08
C ALA A 75 -7.60 -10.69 -0.86
N ASN A 76 -8.27 -10.72 -2.02
CA ASN A 76 -8.38 -11.91 -2.87
C ASN A 76 -7.34 -11.91 -4.00
N LYS A 77 -6.33 -11.05 -3.94
CA LYS A 77 -5.28 -10.99 -4.95
C LYS A 77 -4.36 -12.20 -4.85
N GLU A 78 -4.24 -12.96 -5.93
CA GLU A 78 -3.41 -14.17 -6.02
C GLU A 78 -2.43 -14.06 -7.20
N TYR A 79 -1.19 -14.48 -6.97
CA TYR A 79 -0.17 -14.57 -8.03
C TYR A 79 -0.08 -16.01 -8.51
N VAL A 80 -0.40 -16.22 -9.78
CA VAL A 80 -0.44 -17.54 -10.39
C VAL A 80 0.73 -17.68 -11.36
N THR A 81 1.38 -18.83 -11.33
CA THR A 81 2.47 -19.20 -12.24
C THR A 81 1.99 -20.25 -13.24
N GLY A 82 2.59 -20.26 -14.44
CA GLY A 82 2.24 -21.26 -15.46
C GLY A 82 2.58 -22.70 -15.16
N LYS A 83 3.21 -22.96 -14.01
CA LYS A 83 3.48 -24.30 -13.49
C LYS A 83 2.51 -24.73 -12.37
N GLY A 84 1.39 -24.02 -12.19
CA GLY A 84 0.34 -24.40 -11.23
C GLY A 84 0.67 -24.13 -9.76
N LYS A 85 1.78 -23.44 -9.46
CA LYS A 85 2.07 -22.95 -8.10
C LYS A 85 1.42 -21.59 -7.93
N THR A 86 0.39 -21.51 -7.09
CA THR A 86 -0.21 -20.24 -6.69
C THR A 86 0.45 -19.76 -5.40
N MET A 87 0.87 -18.51 -5.38
CA MET A 87 1.42 -17.86 -4.18
C MET A 87 0.31 -16.96 -3.64
N LYS A 88 -0.44 -17.46 -2.65
CA LYS A 88 -1.42 -16.63 -1.95
C LYS A 88 -0.69 -15.52 -1.22
N SER A 89 -1.17 -14.29 -1.36
CA SER A 89 -0.77 -13.19 -0.48
C SER A 89 -1.07 -13.63 0.95
N SER A 90 -0.05 -13.73 1.81
CA SER A 90 -0.21 -14.11 3.21
C SER A 90 -1.26 -13.21 3.87
N LYS A 91 -2.25 -13.83 4.53
CA LYS A 91 -3.15 -13.12 5.43
C LYS A 91 -2.30 -12.61 6.59
N ASN A 92 -2.16 -11.29 6.74
CA ASN A 92 -1.88 -10.74 8.06
C ASN A 92 -3.24 -10.72 8.76
N SER A 93 -3.52 -11.81 9.48
CA SER A 93 -4.59 -11.86 10.48
C SER A 93 -4.00 -11.34 11.79
N GLU A 94 -4.27 -10.08 12.11
CA GLU A 94 -4.32 -9.50 13.46
C GLU A 94 -4.99 -8.14 13.41
#